data_AF-A0A5A8DVM8-F1
#
_entry.id   AF-A0A5A8DVM8-F1
#
_cell.length_a   1.000
_cell.length_b   1.000
_cell.length_c   1.000
_cell.angle_alpha   90.00
_cell.angle_beta   90.00
_cell.angle_gamma   90.00
#
_symmetry.space_group_name_H-M   'P 1'
#
loop_
_entity.id
_entity.type
_entity.pdbx_description
1 polymer ?
#
loop_
_entity_poly.entity_id
_entity_poly.type
_entity_poly.pdbx_seq_one_letter_code
_entity_poly.pdbx_strand_id
1 'polypeptide(L)'
;MPEAQRPFAGRLNVVLSRQPHPAVKAALRLPDSVVLAPSLDAALAELRSCEDREALETIHVIGGASVYDLALSSGVVDLLLLTHVQRQAESIETDTAMTWPLPADSPYQRVLQGPPMLENGFLFQFTAWAKRGNGQLEAPEELAAGFEFLPPESCGRMSLSICC
;
A
#
# COMPACT_ATOMS: atom_id res chain seq x y z
N MET A 1 16.46 4.53 -2.00
CA MET A 1 16.69 4.58 -0.53
C MET A 1 18.17 4.85 -0.23
N PRO A 2 18.53 5.93 0.46
CA PRO A 2 19.91 6.21 0.93
C PRO A 2 20.51 5.06 1.75
N GLU A 3 21.83 4.85 1.70
CA GLU A 3 22.51 3.76 2.44
C GLU A 3 22.29 3.87 3.97
N ALA A 4 22.35 5.09 4.52
CA ALA A 4 22.18 5.34 5.95
C ALA A 4 20.78 5.00 6.49
N GLN A 5 19.79 4.83 5.61
CA GLN A 5 18.41 4.47 5.98
C GLN A 5 18.10 2.98 5.73
N ARG A 6 19.11 2.18 5.34
CA ARG A 6 18.97 0.73 5.14
C ARG A 6 19.58 -0.02 6.33
N PRO A 7 18.86 -1.00 6.92
CA PRO A 7 17.43 -1.25 6.78
C PRO A 7 16.61 -0.18 7.52
N PHE A 8 15.31 -0.14 7.27
CA PHE A 8 14.42 0.71 8.05
C PHE A 8 14.41 0.27 9.52
N ALA A 9 14.89 1.14 10.42
CA ALA A 9 14.94 0.86 11.86
C ALA A 9 13.54 0.54 12.43
N GLY A 10 13.51 -0.38 13.40
CA GLY A 10 12.29 -0.82 14.08
C GLY A 10 11.34 -1.67 13.24
N ARG A 11 11.75 -2.10 12.03
CA ARG A 11 10.92 -2.88 11.11
C ARG A 11 11.68 -4.10 10.60
N LEU A 12 10.96 -5.21 10.41
CA LEU A 12 11.48 -6.32 9.61
C LEU A 12 11.49 -5.89 8.14
N ASN A 13 12.65 -5.92 7.50
CA ASN A 13 12.81 -5.51 6.11
C ASN A 13 12.90 -6.75 5.23
N VAL A 14 12.09 -6.78 4.17
CA VAL A 14 12.06 -7.85 3.17
C VAL A 14 12.37 -7.26 1.81
N VAL A 15 13.27 -7.89 1.05
CA VAL A 15 13.59 -7.49 -0.33
C VAL A 15 13.25 -8.63 -1.27
N LEU A 16 12.42 -8.32 -2.27
CA LEU A 16 12.12 -9.25 -3.36
C LEU A 16 13.21 -9.17 -4.43
N SER A 17 13.90 -10.28 -4.68
CA SER A 17 14.89 -10.37 -5.75
C SER A 17 14.99 -11.76 -6.33
N ARG A 18 15.04 -11.84 -7.67
CA ARG A 18 15.27 -13.09 -8.41
C ARG A 18 16.75 -13.42 -8.57
N GLN A 19 17.65 -12.51 -8.15
CA GLN A 19 19.09 -12.73 -8.20
C GLN A 19 19.53 -13.61 -7.01
N PRO A 20 20.67 -14.32 -7.11
CA PRO A 20 21.22 -15.08 -6.00
C PRO A 20 21.41 -14.21 -4.75
N HIS A 21 20.88 -14.65 -3.60
CA HIS A 21 20.87 -13.88 -2.35
C HIS A 21 22.24 -13.35 -1.93
N PRO A 22 23.36 -14.12 -2.01
CA PRO A 22 24.68 -13.59 -1.67
C PRO A 22 25.10 -12.40 -2.53
N ALA A 23 24.75 -12.42 -3.82
CA ALA A 23 25.07 -11.32 -4.74
C ALA A 23 24.27 -10.05 -4.38
N VAL A 24 22.98 -10.21 -4.03
CA VAL A 24 22.12 -9.10 -3.61
C VAL A 24 22.61 -8.49 -2.29
N LYS A 25 22.92 -9.33 -1.29
CA LYS A 25 23.46 -8.86 0.00
C LYS A 25 24.74 -8.07 -0.18
N ALA A 26 25.68 -8.57 -0.99
CA ALA A 26 26.94 -7.89 -1.26
C ALA A 26 26.73 -6.56 -2.01
N ALA A 27 25.92 -6.56 -3.07
CA ALA A 27 25.68 -5.37 -3.89
C ALA A 27 24.97 -4.25 -3.13
N LEU A 28 24.06 -4.60 -2.21
CA LEU A 28 23.25 -3.64 -1.46
C LEU A 28 23.73 -3.42 -0.01
N ARG A 29 24.81 -4.10 0.39
CA ARG A 29 25.38 -4.08 1.76
C ARG A 29 24.33 -4.37 2.83
N LEU A 30 23.48 -5.37 2.59
CA LEU A 30 22.37 -5.71 3.48
C LEU A 30 22.87 -6.56 4.67
N PRO A 31 22.44 -6.26 5.90
CA PRO A 31 22.74 -7.10 7.05
C PRO A 31 21.94 -8.41 7.00
N ASP A 32 22.32 -9.39 7.83
CA ASP A 32 21.66 -10.70 7.87
C ASP A 32 20.22 -10.66 8.39
N SER A 33 19.83 -9.60 9.09
CA SER A 33 18.46 -9.37 9.55
C SER A 33 17.49 -9.02 8.42
N VAL A 34 17.96 -8.73 7.20
CA VAL A 34 17.10 -8.49 6.04
C VAL A 34 16.75 -9.80 5.38
N VAL A 35 15.45 -10.07 5.27
CA VAL A 35 14.92 -11.24 4.57
C VAL A 35 15.00 -11.00 3.06
N LEU A 36 15.49 -12.01 2.33
CA LEU A 36 15.53 -12.01 0.88
C LEU A 36 14.59 -13.10 0.37
N ALA A 37 13.68 -12.73 -0.52
CA ALA A 37 12.71 -13.67 -1.08
C ALA A 37 12.66 -13.57 -2.61
N PRO A 38 12.50 -14.69 -3.33
CA PRO A 38 12.45 -14.68 -4.80
C PRO A 38 11.09 -14.21 -5.37
N SER A 39 10.05 -14.19 -4.55
CA SER A 39 8.69 -13.81 -4.93
C SER A 39 7.90 -13.29 -3.73
N LEU A 40 6.76 -12.63 -4.01
CA LEU A 40 5.83 -12.18 -2.97
C LEU A 40 5.29 -13.36 -2.16
N ASP A 41 4.89 -14.45 -2.82
CA ASP A 41 4.37 -15.64 -2.14
C ASP A 41 5.42 -16.28 -1.22
N ALA A 42 6.68 -16.35 -1.65
CA ALA A 42 7.77 -16.86 -0.82
C ALA A 42 7.99 -15.97 0.41
N ALA A 43 7.99 -14.63 0.22
CA ALA A 43 8.09 -13.69 1.33
C ALA A 43 6.93 -13.87 2.32
N LEU A 44 5.69 -13.93 1.83
CA LEU A 44 4.51 -14.10 2.69
C LEU A 44 4.53 -15.46 3.40
N ALA A 45 4.99 -16.53 2.75
CA ALA A 45 5.15 -17.84 3.38
C ALA A 45 6.18 -17.81 4.51
N GLU A 46 7.33 -17.18 4.28
CA GLU A 46 8.39 -17.02 5.29
C GLU A 46 7.87 -16.22 6.49
N LEU A 47 7.24 -15.06 6.25
CA LEU A 47 6.67 -14.21 7.30
C LEU A 47 5.57 -14.92 8.11
N ARG A 48 4.77 -15.79 7.47
CA ARG A 48 3.75 -16.61 8.16
C ARG A 48 4.37 -17.73 9.01
N SER A 49 5.60 -18.12 8.71
CA SER A 49 6.32 -19.21 9.38
C SER A 49 7.28 -18.74 10.48
N CYS A 50 7.56 -17.43 10.56
CA CYS A 50 8.36 -16.86 11.64
C CYS A 50 7.73 -17.20 13.00
N GLU A 51 8.55 -17.73 13.93
CA GLU A 51 8.10 -18.11 15.28
C GLU A 51 7.54 -16.91 16.04
N ASP A 52 8.05 -15.70 15.78
CA ASP A 52 7.56 -14.43 16.30
C ASP A 52 6.35 -13.88 15.51
N ARG A 53 5.46 -14.75 15.02
CA ARG A 53 4.29 -14.32 14.24
C ARG A 53 3.40 -13.32 15.00
N GLU A 54 3.37 -13.42 16.33
CA GLU A 54 2.67 -12.46 17.20
C GLU A 54 3.33 -11.08 17.28
N ALA A 55 4.60 -10.95 16.87
CA ALA A 55 5.30 -9.66 16.81
C ALA A 55 5.07 -8.91 15.47
N LEU A 56 4.52 -9.58 14.45
CA LEU A 56 4.24 -8.98 13.15
C LEU A 56 2.80 -8.45 13.10
N GLU A 57 2.64 -7.15 13.34
CA GLU A 57 1.32 -6.50 13.35
C GLU A 57 0.77 -6.27 11.93
N THR A 58 1.58 -5.69 11.02
CA THR A 58 1.12 -5.29 9.67
C THR A 58 2.24 -5.39 8.65
N ILE A 59 1.94 -5.94 7.47
CA ILE A 59 2.86 -6.05 6.34
C ILE A 59 2.62 -4.86 5.40
N HIS A 60 3.66 -4.06 5.17
CA HIS A 60 3.61 -2.91 4.26
C HIS A 60 4.40 -3.19 2.99
N VAL A 61 3.71 -3.19 1.84
CA VAL A 61 4.36 -3.18 0.52
C VAL A 61 4.71 -1.72 0.16
N ILE A 62 6.00 -1.42 0.03
CA ILE A 62 6.51 -0.05 -0.16
C ILE A 62 7.13 0.19 -1.55
N GLY A 63 6.85 -0.69 -2.51
CA GLY A 63 7.23 -0.56 -3.92
C GLY A 63 8.36 -1.49 -4.37
N GLY A 64 8.87 -1.34 -5.61
CA GLY A 64 8.46 -0.38 -6.65
C GLY A 64 7.22 -0.79 -7.46
N ALA A 65 7.00 -0.15 -8.62
CA ALA A 65 5.83 -0.37 -9.48
C ALA A 65 5.47 -1.85 -9.70
N SER A 66 6.45 -2.65 -10.11
CA SER A 66 6.24 -4.08 -10.35
C SER A 66 5.82 -4.87 -9.10
N VAL A 67 6.25 -4.44 -7.91
CA VAL A 67 5.86 -5.04 -6.63
C VAL A 67 4.44 -4.60 -6.25
N TYR A 68 4.08 -3.34 -6.51
CA TYR A 68 2.70 -2.88 -6.34
C TYR A 68 1.73 -3.65 -7.24
N ASP A 69 2.04 -3.78 -8.53
CA ASP A 69 1.20 -4.52 -9.48
C ASP A 69 1.08 -5.99 -9.08
N LEU A 70 2.18 -6.63 -8.62
CA LEU A 70 2.18 -7.99 -8.10
C LEU A 70 1.28 -8.13 -6.87
N ALA A 71 1.40 -7.22 -5.90
CA ALA A 71 0.61 -7.26 -4.67
C ALA A 71 -0.89 -7.06 -4.96
N LEU A 72 -1.23 -6.05 -5.78
CA LEU A 72 -2.62 -5.80 -6.21
C LEU A 72 -3.22 -7.01 -6.92
N SER A 73 -2.48 -7.60 -7.87
CA SER A 73 -2.95 -8.74 -8.67
C SER A 73 -3.10 -10.03 -7.86
N SER A 74 -2.31 -10.20 -6.80
CA SER A 74 -2.42 -11.36 -5.90
C SER A 74 -3.65 -11.33 -4.99
N GLY A 75 -4.31 -10.16 -4.87
CA GLY A 75 -5.49 -9.99 -4.04
C GLY A 75 -5.23 -10.00 -2.53
N VAL A 76 -3.97 -9.99 -2.08
CA VAL A 76 -3.58 -10.01 -0.66
C VAL A 76 -3.63 -8.63 0.02
N VAL A 77 -3.89 -7.56 -0.74
CA VAL A 77 -3.88 -6.20 -0.21
C VAL A 77 -5.25 -5.87 0.37
N ASP A 78 -5.27 -5.48 1.65
CA ASP A 78 -6.48 -5.08 2.36
C ASP A 78 -6.74 -3.57 2.29
N LEU A 79 -5.65 -2.79 2.33
CA LEU A 79 -5.64 -1.34 2.43
C LEU A 79 -4.56 -0.74 1.53
N LEU A 80 -4.93 0.31 0.80
CA LEU A 80 -4.03 1.14 -0.01
C LEU A 80 -3.92 2.51 0.65
N LEU A 81 -2.70 2.88 1.06
CA LEU A 81 -2.38 4.22 1.56
C LEU A 81 -1.69 4.99 0.42
N LEU A 82 -2.38 5.98 -0.13
CA LEU A 82 -1.93 6.69 -1.33
C LEU A 82 -1.77 8.18 -1.07
N THR A 83 -0.61 8.71 -1.46
CA THR A 83 -0.35 10.14 -1.55
C THR A 83 -0.50 10.58 -3.00
N HIS A 84 -1.54 11.35 -3.30
CA HIS A 84 -1.74 11.96 -4.61
C HIS A 84 -0.83 13.19 -4.69
N VAL A 85 0.16 13.19 -5.58
CA VAL A 85 1.12 14.30 -5.72
C VAL A 85 0.93 14.97 -7.07
N GLN A 86 0.85 16.29 -7.07
CA GLN A 86 0.74 17.13 -8.25
C GLN A 86 1.73 18.29 -8.13
N ARG A 87 2.35 18.67 -9.25
CA ARG A 87 3.13 19.91 -9.34
C ARG A 87 2.24 21.00 -9.92
N GLN A 88 2.29 22.21 -9.38
CA GLN A 88 1.43 23.30 -9.83
C GLN A 88 1.66 23.59 -11.33
N ALA A 89 0.70 23.21 -12.17
CA ALA A 89 0.64 23.43 -13.61
C ALA A 89 1.72 22.77 -14.49
N GLU A 90 2.56 21.88 -13.95
CA GLU A 90 3.60 21.17 -14.71
C GLU A 90 3.47 19.65 -14.55
N SER A 91 3.80 18.90 -15.59
CA SER A 91 3.91 17.43 -15.52
C SER A 91 5.18 17.03 -14.76
N ILE A 92 5.10 15.91 -14.03
CA ILE A 92 6.25 15.28 -13.39
C ILE A 92 6.73 14.17 -14.31
N GLU A 93 7.96 14.29 -14.82
CA GLU A 93 8.59 13.23 -15.62
C GLU A 93 8.88 12.00 -14.75
N THR A 94 8.47 10.82 -15.21
CA THR A 94 8.65 9.55 -14.50
C THR A 94 9.01 8.44 -15.48
N ASP A 95 9.92 7.54 -15.09
CA ASP A 95 10.30 6.35 -15.88
C ASP A 95 9.59 5.07 -15.39
N THR A 96 8.90 5.17 -14.26
CA THR A 96 8.28 4.06 -13.53
C THR A 96 6.90 4.52 -13.06
N ALA A 97 5.86 3.73 -13.33
CA ALA A 97 4.49 4.01 -12.92
C ALA A 97 3.83 2.76 -12.35
N MET A 98 3.05 2.91 -11.28
CA MET A 98 2.12 1.87 -10.85
C MET A 98 0.84 1.94 -11.69
N THR A 99 0.09 0.85 -11.76
CA THR A 99 -1.23 0.85 -12.40
C THR A 99 -2.21 1.75 -11.62
N TRP A 100 -2.49 2.95 -12.14
CA TRP A 100 -3.41 3.93 -11.55
C TRP A 100 -4.04 4.84 -12.63
N PRO A 101 -5.34 5.23 -12.54
CA PRO A 101 -6.32 4.81 -11.54
C PRO A 101 -6.64 3.33 -11.63
N LEU A 102 -7.14 2.75 -10.54
CA LEU A 102 -7.63 1.38 -10.55
C LEU A 102 -8.80 1.23 -11.55
N PRO A 103 -8.98 0.05 -12.17
CA PRO A 103 -10.14 -0.26 -13.01
C PRO A 103 -11.47 0.02 -12.29
N ALA A 104 -12.53 0.33 -13.04
CA ALA A 104 -13.83 0.65 -12.46
C ALA A 104 -14.47 -0.52 -11.68
N ASP A 105 -14.11 -1.76 -12.02
CA ASP A 105 -14.52 -3.00 -11.35
C ASP A 105 -13.57 -3.41 -10.21
N SER A 106 -12.58 -2.57 -9.88
CA SER A 106 -11.67 -2.77 -8.75
C SER A 106 -12.43 -3.01 -7.45
N PRO A 107 -11.98 -3.96 -6.62
CA PRO A 107 -12.61 -4.21 -5.32
C PRO A 107 -12.29 -3.11 -4.31
N TYR A 108 -11.44 -2.12 -4.62
CA TYR A 108 -11.04 -1.10 -3.67
C TYR A 108 -11.92 0.15 -3.77
N GLN A 109 -12.33 0.69 -2.62
CA GLN A 109 -13.08 1.93 -2.52
C GLN A 109 -12.36 2.90 -1.59
N ARG A 110 -12.44 4.20 -1.89
CA ARG A 110 -11.86 5.23 -1.02
C ARG A 110 -12.67 5.30 0.27
N VAL A 111 -11.99 5.17 1.40
CA VAL A 111 -12.58 5.21 2.75
C VAL A 111 -12.07 6.38 3.58
N LEU A 112 -10.99 7.03 3.14
CA LEU A 112 -10.43 8.17 3.84
C LEU A 112 -9.86 9.18 2.84
N GLN A 113 -10.02 10.46 3.15
CA GLN A 113 -9.42 11.56 2.41
C GLN A 113 -8.93 12.64 3.39
N GLY A 114 -7.67 13.05 3.26
CA GLY A 114 -7.09 14.16 4.01
C GLY A 114 -7.28 15.52 3.30
N PRO A 115 -6.88 16.63 3.94
CA PRO A 115 -6.88 17.93 3.29
C PRO A 115 -5.76 18.04 2.24
N PRO A 116 -5.90 18.90 1.22
CA PRO A 116 -4.79 19.22 0.34
C PRO A 116 -3.70 19.99 1.09
N MET A 117 -2.44 19.67 0.82
CA MET A 117 -1.25 20.25 1.44
C MET A 117 -0.30 20.76 0.37
N LEU A 118 0.39 21.88 0.64
CA LEU A 118 1.40 22.44 -0.26
C LEU A 118 2.75 22.44 0.44
N GLU A 119 3.71 21.68 -0.09
CA GLU A 119 5.09 21.65 0.41
C GLU A 119 6.05 21.66 -0.76
N ASN A 120 7.06 22.53 -0.72
CA ASN A 120 8.11 22.62 -1.76
C ASN A 120 7.58 22.75 -3.20
N GLY A 121 6.43 23.39 -3.39
CA GLY A 121 5.78 23.55 -4.71
C GLY A 121 4.97 22.35 -5.20
N PHE A 122 4.81 21.32 -4.36
CA PHE A 122 3.97 20.16 -4.64
C PHE A 122 2.67 20.25 -3.85
N LEU A 123 1.56 20.18 -4.55
CA LEU A 123 0.25 19.97 -3.97
C LEU A 123 0.06 18.46 -3.77
N PHE A 124 -0.23 18.02 -2.56
CA PHE A 124 -0.50 16.62 -2.29
C PHE A 124 -1.66 16.39 -1.35
N GLN A 125 -2.23 15.19 -1.41
CA GLN A 125 -3.35 14.77 -0.57
C GLN A 125 -3.20 13.30 -0.21
N PHE A 126 -3.44 12.96 1.06
CA PHE A 126 -3.48 11.58 1.51
C PHE A 126 -4.87 10.98 1.34
N THR A 127 -4.93 9.74 0.87
CA THR A 127 -6.17 8.95 0.80
C THR A 127 -5.93 7.53 1.25
N ALA A 128 -6.95 6.89 1.82
CA ALA A 128 -6.93 5.46 2.07
C ALA A 128 -8.05 4.78 1.27
N TRP A 129 -7.74 3.62 0.68
CA TRP A 129 -8.69 2.82 -0.06
C TRP A 129 -8.71 1.40 0.50
N ALA A 130 -9.89 0.92 0.88
CA ALA A 130 -10.05 -0.41 1.46
C ALA A 130 -10.73 -1.36 0.48
N LYS A 131 -10.38 -2.64 0.57
CA LYS A 131 -11.01 -3.70 -0.22
C LYS A 131 -12.46 -3.94 0.25
N ARG A 132 -13.41 -3.98 -0.68
CA ARG A 132 -14.82 -4.31 -0.43
C ARG A 132 -14.94 -5.70 0.19
N GLY A 133 -15.77 -5.83 1.21
CA GLY A 133 -16.03 -7.11 1.90
C GLY A 133 -15.07 -7.45 3.04
N ASN A 134 -14.03 -6.65 3.29
CA ASN A 134 -13.22 -6.76 4.50
C ASN A 134 -13.96 -6.14 5.69
N GLY A 135 -14.88 -6.90 6.29
CA GLY A 135 -15.62 -6.50 7.49
C GLY A 135 -16.39 -5.18 7.33
N GLN A 136 -17.06 -4.75 8.39
CA GLN A 136 -17.50 -3.36 8.48
C GLN A 136 -16.25 -2.54 8.77
N LEU A 137 -15.70 -1.82 7.77
CA LEU A 137 -14.76 -0.75 8.08
C LEU A 137 -15.51 0.28 8.91
N GLU A 138 -15.17 0.33 10.19
CA GLU A 138 -15.69 1.34 11.11
C GLU A 138 -14.92 2.64 10.94
N ALA A 139 -15.60 3.75 11.19
CA ALA A 139 -14.93 5.04 11.24
C ALA A 139 -13.89 5.00 12.37
N PRO A 140 -12.68 5.56 12.16
CA PRO A 140 -11.71 5.70 13.24
C PRO A 140 -12.30 6.46 14.42
N GLU A 141 -11.98 6.04 15.65
CA GLU A 141 -12.44 6.72 16.88
C GLU A 141 -11.97 8.19 16.91
N GLU A 142 -10.80 8.46 16.35
CA GLU A 142 -10.24 9.79 16.18
C GLU A 142 -9.75 9.97 14.74
N LEU A 143 -10.16 11.09 14.13
CA LEU A 143 -9.70 11.52 12.82
C LEU A 143 -8.83 12.77 12.99
N ALA A 144 -7.67 12.76 12.34
CA ALA A 144 -6.83 13.96 12.29
C ALA A 144 -7.59 15.12 11.63
N ALA A 145 -7.30 16.35 12.06
CA ALA A 145 -8.01 17.53 11.57
C ALA A 145 -7.98 17.63 10.03
N GLY A 146 -9.15 17.82 9.43
CA GLY A 146 -9.33 17.91 7.99
C GLY A 146 -9.39 16.56 7.25
N PHE A 147 -9.23 15.43 7.95
CA PHE A 147 -9.52 14.12 7.38
C PHE A 147 -11.02 13.83 7.43
N GLU A 148 -11.51 13.26 6.34
CA GLU A 148 -12.89 12.83 6.16
C GLU A 148 -12.93 11.32 5.95
N PHE A 149 -13.71 10.62 6.78
CA PHE A 149 -14.03 9.21 6.58
C PHE A 149 -15.20 9.09 5.61
N LEU A 150 -14.98 8.32 4.56
CA LEU A 150 -15.97 8.04 3.53
C LEU A 150 -16.55 6.64 3.82
N PRO A 151 -17.79 6.52 4.32
CA PRO A 151 -18.34 5.22 4.64
C PRO A 151 -18.41 4.35 3.37
N PRO A 152 -18.17 3.03 3.50
CA PRO A 152 -18.43 2.08 2.42
C PRO A 152 -19.80 2.34 1.82
N GLU A 153 -19.92 2.36 0.49
CA GLU A 153 -21.24 2.35 -0.12
C GLU A 153 -21.94 1.08 0.37
N SER A 154 -23.01 1.26 1.17
CA SER A 154 -23.87 0.15 1.56
C SER A 154 -24.32 -0.50 0.26
N CYS A 155 -24.00 -1.79 0.07
CA CYS A 155 -24.55 -2.56 -1.04
C CYS A 155 -26.07 -2.46 -0.90
N GLY A 156 -26.69 -1.55 -1.64
CA GLY A 156 -28.09 -1.25 -1.50
C GLY A 156 -28.86 -2.54 -1.73
N ARG A 157 -29.67 -2.94 -0.75
CA ARG A 157 -30.87 -3.70 -1.10
C ARG A 157 -31.56 -2.86 -2.17
N MET A 158 -31.59 -3.33 -3.41
CA MET A 158 -32.47 -2.77 -4.43
C MET A 158 -33.90 -2.78 -3.84
N SER A 159 -34.37 -1.66 -3.31
CA SER A 159 -35.80 -1.45 -3.16
C SER A 159 -36.32 -1.16 -4.56
N LEU A 160 -36.70 -2.23 -5.25
CA LEU A 160 -37.48 -2.13 -6.47
C LEU A 160 -38.87 -1.59 -6.06
N SER A 161 -39.05 -0.27 -6.03
CA SER A 161 -40.39 0.31 -5.99
C SER A 161 -40.96 0.23 -7.40
N ILE A 162 -41.70 -0.85 -7.67
CA ILE A 162 -42.68 -0.86 -8.75
C ILE A 162 -43.85 -0.03 -8.23
N CYS A 163 -43.99 1.20 -8.74
CA CYS A 163 -45.26 1.90 -8.68
C CYS A 163 -46.16 1.30 -9.77
N CYS A 164 -47.23 0.62 -9.35
CA CYS A 164 -48.42 0.41 -10.17
C CYS A 164 -49.40 1.55 -9.92
#